data_AF-A0A445FTM4-F1
#
_entry.id   AF-A0A445FTM4-F1
#
_cell.length_a   1.000
_cell.length_b   1.000
_cell.length_c   1.000
_cell.angle_alpha   90.00
_cell.angle_beta   90.00
_cell.angle_gamma   90.00
#
_symmetry.space_group_name_H-M   'P 1'
#
loop_
_entity.id
_entity.type
_entity.pdbx_description
1 polymer ?
#
loop_
_entity_poly.entity_id
_entity_poly.type
_entity_poly.pdbx_seq_one_letter_code
_entity_poly.pdbx_strand_id
1 'polypeptide(L)'
;AGKGGELTHDETTIIAGALELSEKTSSDAMTPITDIFSIDINAKLDRDLMNLILEKGHSRVPVYYEQPTNIIGLVLVKNLLTIDPEEEIPVKNVTIQRIPRVPETLPLYDILNEFQKSHSHMAVVVRHCEKTRQQSSNNNADVRDVKVDIDGGERTGT
;
A
#
# COMPACT_ATOMS: atom_id res chain seq x y z
N ALA A 1 18.35 -35.33 22.04
CA ALA A 1 17.72 -36.10 20.94
C ALA A 1 16.32 -35.55 20.73
N GLY A 2 16.03 -34.97 19.56
CA GLY A 2 14.70 -34.46 19.25
C GLY A 2 13.70 -35.62 19.24
N LYS A 3 12.54 -35.44 19.89
CA LYS A 3 11.45 -36.40 19.84
C LYS A 3 10.89 -36.43 18.41
N GLY A 4 11.25 -37.45 17.65
CA GLY A 4 10.67 -37.71 16.33
C GLY A 4 9.24 -38.22 16.49
N GLY A 5 8.27 -37.32 16.39
CA GLY A 5 6.90 -37.65 16.04
C GLY A 5 6.70 -37.43 14.54
N GLU A 6 5.80 -38.18 13.92
CA GLU A 6 5.38 -37.92 12.54
C GLU A 6 4.67 -36.55 12.48
N LEU A 7 4.98 -35.77 11.44
CA LEU A 7 4.32 -34.49 11.19
C LEU A 7 2.87 -34.75 10.77
N THR A 8 1.96 -33.92 11.27
CA THR A 8 0.58 -33.91 10.78
C THR A 8 0.52 -33.42 9.33
N HIS A 9 -0.60 -33.67 8.66
CA HIS A 9 -0.82 -33.20 7.29
C HIS A 9 -0.77 -31.67 7.19
N ASP A 10 -1.35 -30.97 8.17
CA ASP A 10 -1.38 -29.51 8.21
C ASP A 10 0.03 -28.93 8.39
N GLU A 11 0.81 -29.49 9.33
CA GLU A 11 2.20 -29.08 9.53
C GLU A 11 3.04 -29.32 8.28
N THR A 12 2.88 -30.47 7.62
CA THR A 12 3.57 -30.79 6.37
C THR A 12 3.20 -29.78 5.27
N THR A 13 1.92 -29.42 5.15
CA THR A 13 1.43 -28.45 4.16
C THR A 13 1.97 -27.05 4.42
N ILE A 14 2.00 -26.61 5.68
CA ILE A 14 2.56 -25.32 6.06
C ILE A 14 4.06 -25.26 5.75
N ILE A 15 4.81 -26.31 6.10
CA ILE A 15 6.26 -26.39 5.84
C ILE A 15 6.52 -26.38 4.33
N ALA A 16 5.76 -27.17 3.56
CA ALA A 16 5.89 -27.18 2.11
C ALA A 16 5.62 -25.80 1.49
N GLY A 17 4.54 -25.12 1.90
CA GLY A 17 4.23 -23.78 1.41
C GLY A 17 5.30 -22.74 1.79
N ALA A 18 5.88 -22.83 2.98
CA ALA A 18 6.96 -21.94 3.41
C ALA A 18 8.25 -22.16 2.58
N LEU A 19 8.59 -23.43 2.29
CA LEU A 19 9.71 -23.77 1.43
C LEU A 19 9.49 -23.26 0.00
N GLU A 20 8.32 -23.50 -0.58
CA GLU A 20 7.97 -22.99 -1.91
C GLU A 20 8.05 -21.46 -1.99
N LEU A 21 7.57 -20.76 -0.97
CA LEU A 21 7.62 -19.30 -0.91
C LEU A 21 9.07 -18.81 -0.92
N SER A 22 9.97 -19.50 -0.21
CA SER A 22 11.39 -19.12 -0.10
C SER A 22 12.15 -19.17 -1.42
N GLU A 23 11.65 -19.93 -2.40
CA GLU A 23 12.26 -20.10 -3.72
C GLU A 23 11.65 -19.19 -4.80
N LYS A 24 10.52 -18.52 -4.50
CA LYS A 24 9.76 -17.69 -5.45
C LYS A 24 10.05 -16.21 -5.33
N THR A 25 9.85 -15.49 -6.43
CA THR A 25 10.01 -14.04 -6.57
C THR A 25 8.67 -13.36 -6.89
N SER A 26 8.64 -12.02 -6.85
CA SER A 26 7.46 -11.22 -7.24
C SER A 26 6.89 -11.66 -8.59
N SER A 27 7.77 -11.93 -9.57
CA SER A 27 7.37 -12.32 -10.91
C SER A 27 6.58 -13.64 -10.94
N ASP A 28 6.82 -14.54 -9.99
CA ASP A 28 6.19 -15.86 -9.95
C ASP A 28 4.78 -15.83 -9.38
N ALA A 29 4.43 -14.80 -8.59
CA ALA A 29 3.14 -14.68 -7.91
C ALA A 29 2.30 -13.46 -8.35
N MET A 30 2.83 -12.57 -9.18
CA MET A 30 2.10 -11.39 -9.64
C MET A 30 0.98 -11.74 -10.63
N THR A 31 -0.01 -10.86 -10.73
CA THR A 31 -0.98 -10.87 -11.83
C THR A 31 -0.48 -9.98 -12.97
N PRO A 32 -0.41 -10.45 -14.22
CA PRO A 32 -0.02 -9.63 -15.36
C PRO A 32 -0.93 -8.41 -15.53
N ILE A 33 -0.35 -7.28 -15.96
CA ILE A 33 -1.08 -6.01 -16.11
C ILE A 33 -2.20 -6.05 -17.15
N THR A 34 -2.16 -7.01 -18.08
CA THR A 34 -3.21 -7.25 -19.06
C THR A 34 -4.47 -7.86 -18.45
N ASP A 35 -4.33 -8.47 -17.27
CA ASP A 35 -5.37 -9.30 -16.65
C ASP A 35 -5.98 -8.61 -15.42
N ILE A 36 -5.49 -7.42 -15.05
CA ILE A 36 -6.02 -6.64 -13.93
C ILE A 36 -7.20 -5.76 -14.36
N PHE A 37 -8.14 -5.58 -13.44
CA PHE A 37 -9.11 -4.49 -13.52
C PHE A 37 -8.53 -3.24 -12.87
N SER A 38 -8.46 -2.14 -13.63
CA SER A 38 -7.95 -0.84 -13.16
C SER A 38 -8.79 0.29 -13.73
N ILE A 39 -8.77 1.46 -13.07
CA ILE A 39 -9.61 2.61 -13.41
C ILE A 39 -8.76 3.83 -13.78
N ASP A 40 -9.19 4.59 -14.80
CA ASP A 40 -8.58 5.86 -15.14
C ASP A 40 -8.89 6.88 -14.03
N ILE A 41 -7.88 7.65 -13.61
CA ILE A 41 -8.03 8.74 -12.65
C ILE A 41 -9.08 9.80 -13.07
N ASN A 42 -9.35 9.96 -14.35
CA ASN A 42 -10.33 10.88 -14.90
C ASN A 42 -11.69 10.23 -15.18
N ALA A 43 -11.83 8.91 -15.00
CA ALA A 43 -13.12 8.24 -15.12
C ALA A 43 -14.10 8.82 -14.10
N LYS A 44 -15.37 8.94 -14.51
CA LYS A 44 -16.46 9.36 -13.64
C LYS A 44 -16.99 8.16 -12.89
N LEU A 45 -17.21 8.31 -11.59
CA LEU A 45 -17.84 7.30 -10.74
C LEU A 45 -19.37 7.29 -10.94
N ASP A 46 -19.79 7.03 -12.17
CA ASP A 46 -21.20 6.88 -12.52
C ASP A 46 -21.76 5.51 -12.08
N ARG A 47 -23.06 5.29 -12.32
CA ARG A 47 -23.73 4.03 -11.94
C ARG A 47 -23.10 2.81 -12.60
N ASP A 48 -22.70 2.91 -13.85
CA ASP A 48 -22.18 1.78 -14.62
C ASP A 48 -20.79 1.38 -14.12
N LEU A 49 -19.91 2.34 -13.89
CA LEU A 49 -18.58 2.10 -13.33
C LEU A 49 -18.68 1.58 -11.89
N MET A 50 -19.56 2.15 -11.07
CA MET A 50 -19.77 1.70 -9.68
C MET A 50 -20.27 0.25 -9.64
N ASN A 51 -21.25 -0.11 -10.49
CA ASN A 51 -21.72 -1.48 -10.61
C ASN A 51 -20.62 -2.43 -11.08
N LEU A 52 -19.83 -2.02 -12.07
CA LEU A 52 -18.70 -2.80 -12.57
C LEU A 52 -17.65 -3.06 -11.47
N ILE A 53 -17.31 -2.04 -10.68
CA ILE A 53 -16.38 -2.17 -9.55
C ILE A 53 -16.90 -3.21 -8.54
N LEU A 54 -18.18 -3.14 -8.20
CA LEU A 54 -18.81 -4.06 -7.24
C LEU A 54 -18.89 -5.49 -7.79
N GLU A 55 -19.19 -5.66 -9.08
CA GLU A 55 -19.24 -6.96 -9.75
C GLU A 55 -17.87 -7.67 -9.74
N LYS A 56 -16.77 -6.91 -9.92
CA LYS A 56 -15.42 -7.47 -9.82
C LYS A 56 -15.07 -7.99 -8.43
N GLY A 57 -15.71 -7.48 -7.38
CA GLY A 57 -15.57 -7.99 -6.01
C GLY A 57 -14.19 -7.77 -5.35
N HIS A 58 -13.31 -6.97 -5.96
CA HIS A 58 -12.00 -6.66 -5.38
C HIS A 58 -12.10 -5.56 -4.31
N SER A 59 -11.36 -5.69 -3.20
CA SER A 59 -11.34 -4.64 -2.18
C SER A 59 -10.47 -3.43 -2.55
N ARG A 60 -9.51 -3.61 -3.48
CA ARG A 60 -8.55 -2.62 -3.93
C ARG A 60 -8.54 -2.59 -5.45
N VAL A 61 -8.70 -1.41 -6.02
CA VAL A 61 -8.69 -1.22 -7.48
C VAL A 61 -7.53 -0.27 -7.82
N PRO A 62 -6.55 -0.71 -8.63
CA PRO A 62 -5.49 0.15 -9.14
C PRO A 62 -6.05 1.33 -9.93
N VAL A 63 -5.44 2.51 -9.76
CA VAL A 63 -5.76 3.71 -10.54
C VAL A 63 -4.57 4.04 -11.43
N TYR A 64 -4.84 4.33 -12.70
CA TYR A 64 -3.84 4.74 -13.67
C TYR A 64 -4.09 6.14 -14.24
N TYR A 65 -3.08 6.71 -14.88
CA TYR A 65 -3.19 7.97 -15.63
C TYR A 65 -2.68 7.82 -17.05
N GLU A 66 -3.53 8.17 -18.03
CA GLU A 66 -3.32 8.09 -19.48
C GLU A 66 -3.15 6.68 -20.05
N GLN A 67 -2.32 5.85 -19.42
CA GLN A 67 -2.02 4.49 -19.87
C GLN A 67 -2.23 3.51 -18.71
N PRO A 68 -2.86 2.34 -18.94
CA PRO A 68 -3.03 1.30 -17.91
C PRO A 68 -1.72 0.83 -17.27
N THR A 69 -0.60 0.98 -17.98
CA THR A 69 0.76 0.69 -17.46
C THR A 69 1.25 1.69 -16.43
N ASN A 70 0.68 2.89 -16.40
CA ASN A 70 1.05 3.98 -15.51
C ASN A 70 0.17 3.99 -14.26
N ILE A 71 0.33 2.97 -13.40
CA ILE A 71 -0.36 2.90 -12.11
C ILE A 71 0.18 4.00 -11.19
N ILE A 72 -0.71 4.89 -10.73
CA ILE A 72 -0.37 6.00 -9.84
C ILE A 72 -0.71 5.71 -8.37
N GLY A 73 -1.63 4.78 -8.11
CA GLY A 73 -2.11 4.44 -6.79
C GLY A 73 -3.20 3.39 -6.80
N LEU A 74 -3.97 3.31 -5.71
CA LEU A 74 -5.14 2.44 -5.60
C LEU A 74 -6.28 3.13 -4.87
N VAL A 75 -7.50 2.71 -5.15
CA VAL A 75 -8.70 3.09 -4.40
C VAL A 75 -9.19 1.91 -3.58
N LEU A 76 -9.64 2.19 -2.36
CA LEU A 76 -10.35 1.21 -1.54
C LEU A 76 -11.83 1.26 -1.90
N VAL A 77 -12.40 0.12 -2.31
CA VAL A 77 -13.81 0.07 -2.72
C VAL A 77 -14.76 0.46 -1.59
N LYS A 78 -14.40 0.17 -0.33
CA LYS A 78 -15.19 0.62 0.83
C LYS A 78 -15.35 2.15 0.91
N ASN A 79 -14.40 2.92 0.39
CA ASN A 79 -14.48 4.38 0.38
C ASN A 79 -15.41 4.89 -0.71
N LEU A 80 -15.74 4.06 -1.72
CA LEU A 80 -16.67 4.40 -2.78
C LEU A 80 -18.13 4.21 -2.35
N LEU A 81 -18.38 3.40 -1.31
CA LEU A 81 -19.74 3.10 -0.84
C LEU A 81 -20.49 4.33 -0.32
N THR A 82 -19.78 5.41 0.02
CA THR A 82 -20.37 6.66 0.52
C THR A 82 -20.58 7.71 -0.58
N ILE A 83 -20.22 7.41 -1.82
CA ILE A 83 -20.33 8.33 -2.95
C ILE A 83 -21.67 8.10 -3.65
N ASP A 84 -22.37 9.19 -3.97
CA ASP A 84 -23.57 9.14 -4.80
C ASP A 84 -23.18 9.06 -6.29
N PRO A 85 -23.55 7.98 -7.01
CA PRO A 85 -23.26 7.85 -8.43
C PRO A 85 -23.89 8.94 -9.32
N GLU A 86 -24.92 9.64 -8.84
CA GLU A 86 -25.55 10.76 -9.57
C GLU A 86 -24.67 12.01 -9.63
N GLU A 87 -23.69 12.14 -8.73
CA GLU A 87 -22.75 13.27 -8.76
C GLU A 87 -21.67 13.12 -9.84
N GLU A 88 -21.50 11.91 -10.40
CA GLU A 88 -20.52 11.58 -11.43
C GLU A 88 -19.10 12.10 -11.13
N ILE A 89 -18.69 12.12 -9.86
CA ILE A 89 -17.40 12.71 -9.49
C ILE A 89 -16.24 11.91 -10.12
N PRO A 90 -15.20 12.60 -10.62
CA PRO A 90 -14.02 11.93 -11.14
C PRO A 90 -13.27 11.14 -10.06
N VAL A 91 -12.63 10.03 -10.43
CA VAL A 91 -11.80 9.21 -9.52
C VAL A 91 -10.71 10.02 -8.81
N LYS A 92 -10.12 11.05 -9.45
CA LYS A 92 -9.15 11.96 -8.80
C LYS A 92 -9.68 12.67 -7.55
N ASN A 93 -11.00 12.80 -7.42
CA ASN A 93 -11.62 13.46 -6.27
C ASN A 93 -11.81 12.51 -5.08
N VAL A 94 -11.51 11.21 -5.25
CA VAL A 94 -11.55 10.25 -4.15
C VAL A 94 -10.15 10.02 -3.56
N THR A 95 -10.10 9.46 -2.36
CA THR A 95 -8.83 9.13 -1.70
C THR A 95 -8.10 8.02 -2.46
N ILE A 96 -7.06 8.42 -3.20
CA ILE A 96 -6.11 7.50 -3.85
C ILE A 96 -4.95 7.23 -2.89
N GLN A 97 -4.77 5.98 -2.51
CA GLN A 97 -3.69 5.54 -1.63
C GLN A 97 -2.43 5.22 -2.43
N ARG A 98 -1.27 5.54 -1.84
CA ARG A 98 0.02 5.16 -2.42
C ARG A 98 0.17 3.64 -2.43
N ILE A 99 0.71 3.13 -3.52
CA ILE A 99 1.05 1.72 -3.68
C ILE A 99 2.58 1.55 -3.72
N PRO A 100 3.14 0.64 -2.91
CA PRO A 100 4.56 0.28 -2.99
C PRO A 100 4.90 -0.28 -4.38
N ARG A 101 6.11 0.02 -4.85
CA ARG A 101 6.67 -0.57 -6.08
C ARG A 101 7.80 -1.51 -5.71
N VAL A 102 7.75 -2.73 -6.22
CA VAL A 102 8.74 -3.78 -5.94
C VAL A 102 9.34 -4.30 -7.25
N PRO A 103 10.64 -4.65 -7.28
CA PRO A 103 11.21 -5.24 -8.47
C PRO A 103 10.66 -6.65 -8.73
N GLU A 104 10.62 -7.06 -10.00
CA GLU A 104 10.16 -8.41 -10.40
C GLU A 104 11.01 -9.54 -9.78
N THR A 105 12.27 -9.25 -9.47
CA THR A 105 13.23 -10.20 -8.86
C THR A 105 13.18 -10.23 -7.33
N LEU A 106 12.32 -9.45 -6.66
CA LEU A 106 12.28 -9.43 -5.18
C LEU A 106 11.76 -10.78 -4.65
N PRO A 107 12.44 -11.42 -3.68
CA PRO A 107 11.93 -12.65 -3.07
C PRO A 107 10.55 -12.44 -2.41
N LEU A 108 9.65 -13.42 -2.54
CA LEU A 108 8.31 -13.32 -1.95
C LEU A 108 8.34 -13.21 -0.42
N TYR A 109 9.37 -13.78 0.22
CA TYR A 109 9.55 -13.66 1.67
C TYR A 109 9.78 -12.22 2.11
N ASP A 110 10.52 -11.44 1.32
CA ASP A 110 10.74 -10.02 1.58
C ASP A 110 9.46 -9.21 1.36
N ILE A 111 8.67 -9.53 0.33
CA ILE A 111 7.35 -8.90 0.11
C ILE A 111 6.41 -9.18 1.28
N LEU A 112 6.34 -10.43 1.74
CA LEU A 112 5.51 -10.83 2.87
C LEU A 112 5.88 -10.03 4.12
N ASN A 113 7.18 -9.90 4.41
CA ASN A 113 7.67 -9.11 5.53
C ASN A 113 7.31 -7.63 5.40
N GLU A 114 7.45 -7.05 4.21
CA GLU A 114 7.07 -5.66 3.94
C GLU A 114 5.56 -5.44 4.11
N PHE A 115 4.73 -6.37 3.65
CA PHE A 115 3.27 -6.32 3.82
C PHE A 115 2.86 -6.42 5.29
N GLN A 116 3.51 -7.29 6.06
CA GLN A 116 3.26 -7.41 7.51
C GLN A 116 3.65 -6.14 8.27
N LYS A 117 4.81 -5.52 7.95
CA LYS A 117 5.30 -4.30 8.62
C LYS A 117 4.51 -3.05 8.26
N SER A 118 4.23 -2.87 6.96
CA SER A 118 3.58 -1.66 6.44
C SER A 118 2.06 -1.72 6.47
N HIS A 119 1.48 -2.87 6.84
CA HIS A 119 0.06 -3.18 6.66
C HIS A 119 -0.43 -2.94 5.21
N SER A 120 0.48 -3.07 4.24
CA SER A 120 0.14 -3.05 2.82
C SER A 120 -0.35 -4.43 2.39
N HIS A 121 -1.29 -4.44 1.44
CA HIS A 121 -1.88 -5.68 0.92
C HIS A 121 -1.74 -5.80 -0.61
N MET A 122 -1.08 -4.85 -1.25
CA MET A 122 -0.91 -4.79 -2.70
C MET A 122 0.37 -4.01 -3.02
N ALA A 123 1.10 -4.44 -4.05
CA ALA A 123 2.26 -3.75 -4.59
C ALA A 123 2.21 -3.82 -6.13
N VAL A 124 2.84 -2.84 -6.78
CA VAL A 124 3.06 -2.86 -8.23
C VAL A 124 4.43 -3.46 -8.48
N VAL A 125 4.49 -4.50 -9.32
CA VAL A 125 5.75 -5.09 -9.75
C VAL A 125 6.30 -4.31 -10.93
N VAL A 126 7.60 -3.98 -10.88
CA VAL A 126 8.30 -3.25 -11.94
C VAL A 126 9.51 -4.03 -12.45
N ARG A 127 9.71 -4.05 -13.77
CA ARG A 127 10.88 -4.68 -14.41
C ARG A 127 12.16 -3.88 -14.18
N HIS A 128 12.06 -2.56 -14.14
CA HIS A 128 13.17 -1.66 -13.83
C HIS A 128 12.76 -0.76 -12.67
N CYS A 129 13.39 -0.96 -11.53
CA CYS A 129 13.33 -0.02 -10.43
C CYS A 129 14.53 0.91 -10.57
N GLU A 130 14.33 2.12 -11.09
CA GLU A 130 15.28 3.18 -10.75
C GLU A 130 15.17 3.36 -9.24
N LYS A 131 16.27 3.16 -8.53
CA LYS A 131 16.35 3.44 -7.09
C LYS A 131 16.21 4.96 -6.93
N THR A 132 14.99 5.48 -6.99
CA THR A 132 14.70 6.79 -6.41
C THR A 132 14.84 6.58 -4.91
N ARG A 133 16.04 6.88 -4.41
CA ARG A 133 16.31 7.01 -2.98
C ARG A 133 15.20 7.89 -2.44
N GLN A 134 14.22 7.29 -1.75
CA GLN A 134 13.45 8.05 -0.79
C GLN A 134 14.48 8.42 0.27
N GLN A 135 15.04 9.62 0.15
CA GLN A 135 15.61 10.29 1.31
C GLN A 135 14.46 10.37 2.30
N SER A 136 14.46 9.46 3.26
CA SER A 136 13.90 9.72 4.57
C SER A 136 14.48 11.05 5.00
N SER A 137 13.68 12.10 4.93
CA SER A 137 14.01 13.42 5.46
C SER A 137 14.12 13.29 6.98
N ASN A 138 15.28 12.84 7.44
CA ASN A 138 15.76 13.03 8.80
C ASN A 138 16.24 14.48 8.91
N ASN A 139 15.29 15.40 9.06
CA ASN A 139 15.59 16.74 9.55
C ASN A 139 15.32 16.74 11.05
N ASN A 140 16.32 16.25 11.79
CA ASN A 140 16.47 16.55 13.21
C ASN A 140 16.96 18.01 13.30
N ALA A 141 16.03 18.96 13.29
CA ALA A 141 16.30 20.37 13.47
C ALA A 141 15.89 20.77 14.89
N ASP A 142 16.91 20.79 15.76
CA ASP A 142 17.14 21.81 16.81
C ASP A 142 15.87 22.38 17.46
N VAL A 143 15.28 21.64 18.40
CA VAL A 143 14.34 22.22 19.38
C VAL A 143 15.18 23.04 20.35
N ARG A 144 15.32 24.33 20.08
CA ARG A 144 15.82 25.29 21.07
C ARG A 144 14.69 25.65 22.02
N ASP A 145 14.82 25.18 23.25
CA ASP A 145 14.07 25.67 24.40
C ASP A 145 14.19 27.20 24.48
N VAL A 146 13.10 27.91 24.20
CA VAL A 146 12.98 29.33 24.55
C VAL A 146 12.54 29.40 26.00
N LYS A 147 13.53 29.55 26.89
CA LYS A 147 13.32 29.87 28.30
C LYS A 147 12.80 31.31 28.39
N VAL A 148 11.55 31.47 28.81
CA VAL A 148 10.94 32.79 29.08
C VAL A 148 11.16 33.08 30.57
N ASP A 149 12.16 33.90 30.90
CA ASP A 149 12.30 34.45 32.25
C ASP A 149 11.26 35.56 32.44
N ILE A 150 10.28 35.32 33.31
CA ILE A 150 9.35 36.35 33.81
C ILE A 150 9.99 36.95 35.06
N ASP A 151 10.57 38.14 34.91
CA ASP A 151 11.10 38.93 36.02
C ASP A 151 9.93 39.54 36.81
N GLY A 152 9.59 38.89 37.93
CA GLY A 152 8.63 39.36 38.90
C GLY A 152 9.26 40.40 39.82
N GLY A 153 9.16 41.66 39.45
CA GLY A 153 9.53 42.79 40.32
C GLY A 153 8.53 42.96 41.47
N GLU A 154 8.89 42.47 42.65
CA GLU A 154 8.26 42.85 43.92
C GLU A 154 8.53 44.35 44.19
N ARG A 155 7.45 45.15 44.24
CA ARG A 155 7.48 46.47 44.87
C ARG A 155 7.04 46.31 46.33
N THR A 156 8.01 46.35 47.23
CA THR A 156 7.80 46.59 48.66
C THR A 156 7.37 48.04 48.88
N GLY A 157 6.39 48.24 49.76
CA GLY A 157 5.78 49.54 50.02
C GLY A 157 6.66 50.53 50.79
N THR A 158 6.29 51.80 50.66
CA THR A 158 6.04 52.77 51.75
C THR A 158 5.12 53.84 51.17
#